data_AF-A0A239WW56-F1
#
_entry.id   AF-A0A239WW56-F1
#
_cell.length_a   1.000
_cell.length_b   1.000
_cell.length_c   1.000
_cell.angle_alpha   90.00
_cell.angle_beta   90.00
_cell.angle_gamma   90.00
#
_symmetry.space_group_name_H-M   'P 1'
#
loop_
_entity.id
_entity.type
_entity.pdbx_description
1 polymer ?
#
loop_
_entity_poly.entity_id
_entity_poly.type
_entity_poly.pdbx_seq_one_letter_code
_entity_poly.pdbx_strand_id
1 'polypeptide(L)'
;MSQSESPQLPPWDERTSRVVAPGWELVSDETEFAERVCRWHHPAGASLVSRVGVDPGLTLRVVLKADGPGPVRVPGPRWCFDVDEPVQVWPAGSRGCVVARVGSELLVWTEQAGRAGLANGGVSLWGPTVQVSPDRPLLASWRGEVVPDVARVRAMLPGWLPASLVVEMGSVIDLCDPDSAILLDGDEMASEQVTVPLGMHRLEMRRASGDVLLDVGSAPSLAARVTARAHELLTSADPRRASGGAAWLLTWASLQGLVDHDGLLLAREIVENVLARRDDHSGTASLRGDHVLATCAGCQASWSLADDELWDTAERACQHLDRGSPGALMSQALMASVRAATGRPGPDDAMDTAASVSGPGRDPAHLAEPISDRPRRSGAGDAENCDPRIPRDPSTDHVDTPDWAAVLAAAERDLWLTPPATVGPRANHAAWLLGEVVPAVNPGPLMARDGQVPLEVTAWALAVTSVWPGLHQPFGEPIGVMRDRARRRLLAAEHLDDAVLALLTW
;
A
#
# COMPACT_ATOMS: atom_id res chain seq x y z
N MET A 1 -30.77 16.02 -18.54
CA MET A 1 -30.42 15.12 -17.43
C MET A 1 -29.77 13.89 -18.06
N SER A 2 -28.47 13.95 -18.29
CA SER A 2 -27.71 12.80 -18.79
C SER A 2 -27.36 11.91 -17.61
N GLN A 3 -27.85 10.68 -17.62
CA GLN A 3 -27.40 9.62 -16.72
C GLN A 3 -25.95 9.32 -17.09
N SER A 4 -25.05 9.67 -16.17
CA SER A 4 -23.66 9.24 -16.16
C SER A 4 -23.66 7.75 -15.84
N GLU A 5 -23.60 6.89 -16.87
CA GLU A 5 -23.26 5.48 -16.69
C GLU A 5 -21.84 5.42 -16.12
N SER A 6 -21.78 5.24 -14.79
CA SER A 6 -20.54 4.85 -14.12
C SER A 6 -20.19 3.45 -14.60
N PRO A 7 -18.94 3.16 -14.97
CA PRO A 7 -18.55 1.81 -15.37
C PRO A 7 -18.77 0.86 -14.18
N GLN A 8 -19.78 0.00 -14.26
CA GLN A 8 -20.00 -1.10 -13.33
C GLN A 8 -18.83 -2.07 -13.48
N LEU A 9 -17.90 -2.07 -12.52
CA LEU A 9 -16.98 -3.18 -12.33
C LEU A 9 -17.81 -4.45 -12.01
N PRO A 10 -17.37 -5.64 -12.45
CA PRO A 10 -18.15 -6.86 -12.26
C PRO A 10 -18.39 -7.12 -10.76
N PRO A 11 -19.56 -7.67 -10.39
CA PRO A 11 -19.84 -8.05 -9.01
C PRO A 11 -18.78 -9.03 -8.51
N TRP A 12 -18.45 -8.97 -7.22
CA TRP A 12 -17.66 -9.99 -6.57
C TRP A 12 -18.27 -11.36 -6.85
N ASP A 13 -17.57 -12.18 -7.64
CA ASP A 13 -18.03 -13.51 -8.06
C ASP A 13 -17.24 -14.63 -7.37
N GLU A 14 -17.60 -15.88 -7.66
CA GLU A 14 -16.96 -17.08 -7.09
C GLU A 14 -15.48 -17.27 -7.49
N ARG A 15 -14.92 -16.38 -8.33
CA ARG A 15 -13.54 -16.40 -8.79
C ARG A 15 -12.68 -15.31 -8.15
N THR A 16 -13.28 -14.21 -7.70
CA THR A 16 -12.59 -13.11 -6.97
C THR A 16 -11.99 -13.52 -5.63
N SER A 17 -12.39 -14.67 -5.08
CA SER A 17 -11.68 -15.28 -3.95
C SER A 17 -11.72 -16.80 -4.03
N ARG A 18 -10.65 -17.45 -3.56
CA ARG A 18 -10.53 -18.92 -3.64
C ARG A 18 -9.84 -19.49 -2.42
N VAL A 19 -10.18 -20.72 -2.07
CA VAL A 19 -9.43 -21.50 -1.09
C VAL A 19 -8.34 -22.27 -1.82
N VAL A 20 -7.10 -22.11 -1.34
CA VAL A 20 -5.92 -22.82 -1.83
C VAL A 20 -5.44 -23.75 -0.74
N ALA A 21 -5.22 -25.02 -1.09
CA ALA A 21 -4.77 -26.06 -0.17
C ALA A 21 -3.45 -26.68 -0.68
N PRO A 22 -2.29 -26.08 -0.35
CA PRO A 22 -0.99 -26.58 -0.82
C PRO A 22 -0.67 -27.95 -0.23
N GLY A 23 -0.20 -28.87 -1.06
CA GLY A 23 0.07 -30.26 -0.65
C GLY A 23 -1.17 -31.14 -0.59
N TRP A 24 -2.33 -30.64 -1.02
CA TRP A 24 -3.57 -31.40 -1.19
C TRP A 24 -3.83 -31.69 -2.67
N GLU A 25 -4.52 -32.79 -2.93
CA GLU A 25 -5.01 -33.15 -4.26
C GLU A 25 -6.42 -32.60 -4.44
N LEU A 26 -6.65 -31.75 -5.44
CA LEU A 26 -7.98 -31.27 -5.81
C LEU A 26 -8.74 -32.39 -6.53
N VAL A 27 -9.83 -32.85 -5.93
CA VAL A 27 -10.66 -33.96 -6.42
C VAL A 27 -11.79 -33.46 -7.31
N SER A 28 -12.42 -32.34 -6.96
CA SER A 28 -13.51 -31.72 -7.75
C SER A 28 -13.52 -30.20 -7.58
N ASP A 29 -13.87 -29.48 -8.64
CA ASP A 29 -14.20 -28.04 -8.65
C ASP A 29 -15.46 -27.89 -9.51
N GLU A 30 -16.60 -27.77 -8.84
CA GLU A 30 -17.93 -27.84 -9.45
C GLU A 30 -18.82 -26.70 -8.94
N THR A 31 -19.92 -26.43 -9.64
CA THR A 31 -20.96 -25.53 -9.15
C THR A 31 -22.15 -26.36 -8.68
N GLU A 32 -22.49 -26.26 -7.39
CA GLU A 32 -23.63 -26.94 -6.77
C GLU A 32 -24.55 -25.90 -6.13
N PHE A 33 -25.85 -25.91 -6.47
CA PHE A 33 -26.84 -24.99 -5.88
C PHE A 33 -26.46 -23.49 -5.97
N ALA A 34 -25.82 -23.08 -7.08
CA ALA A 34 -25.28 -21.72 -7.27
C ALA A 34 -24.19 -21.32 -6.24
N GLU A 35 -23.48 -22.32 -5.71
CA GLU A 35 -22.23 -22.15 -4.97
C GLU A 35 -21.11 -22.88 -5.72
N ARG A 36 -19.92 -22.29 -5.76
CA ARG A 36 -18.71 -23.01 -6.15
C ARG A 36 -18.27 -23.93 -5.03
N VAL A 37 -18.15 -25.22 -5.33
CA VAL A 37 -17.75 -26.27 -4.40
C VAL A 37 -16.46 -26.92 -4.86
N CYS A 38 -15.41 -26.73 -4.07
CA CYS A 38 -14.12 -27.37 -4.29
C CYS A 38 -13.91 -28.44 -3.21
N ARG A 39 -13.43 -29.62 -3.62
CA ARG A 39 -13.14 -30.75 -2.72
C ARG A 39 -11.70 -31.18 -2.91
N TRP A 40 -11.01 -31.40 -1.80
CA TRP A 40 -9.64 -31.89 -1.80
C TRP A 40 -9.48 -33.10 -0.89
N HIS A 41 -8.50 -33.91 -1.23
CA HIS A 41 -8.03 -35.04 -0.43
C HIS A 41 -6.54 -34.85 -0.09
N HIS A 42 -6.15 -35.23 1.11
CA HIS A 42 -4.75 -35.29 1.52
C HIS A 42 -4.32 -36.74 1.72
N PRO A 43 -3.14 -37.17 1.22
CA PRO A 43 -2.64 -38.55 1.33
C PRO A 43 -2.57 -39.10 2.77
N ALA A 44 -2.52 -38.22 3.77
CA ALA A 44 -2.56 -38.61 5.19
C ALA A 44 -3.96 -39.04 5.68
N GLY A 45 -4.99 -39.06 4.82
CA GLY A 45 -6.35 -39.47 5.18
C GLY A 45 -7.20 -38.33 5.75
N ALA A 46 -7.20 -37.18 5.06
CA ALA A 46 -8.06 -36.05 5.40
C ALA A 46 -8.78 -35.54 4.15
N SER A 47 -9.96 -34.96 4.36
CA SER A 47 -10.77 -34.34 3.32
C SER A 47 -11.08 -32.89 3.68
N LEU A 48 -11.02 -32.03 2.67
CA LEU A 48 -11.32 -30.60 2.76
C LEU A 48 -12.40 -30.26 1.74
N VAL A 49 -13.41 -29.49 2.15
CA VAL A 49 -14.45 -28.97 1.25
C VAL A 49 -14.59 -27.48 1.47
N SER A 50 -14.50 -26.68 0.42
CA SER A 50 -14.85 -25.27 0.44
C SER A 50 -16.09 -25.01 -0.39
N ARG A 51 -16.98 -24.16 0.12
CA ARG A 51 -18.15 -23.65 -0.59
C ARG A 51 -18.10 -22.13 -0.59
N VAL A 52 -18.21 -21.53 -1.78
CA VAL A 52 -18.32 -20.09 -1.97
C VAL A 52 -19.64 -19.82 -2.66
N GLY A 53 -20.55 -19.12 -1.99
CA GLY A 53 -21.86 -18.77 -2.51
C GLY A 53 -22.03 -17.27 -2.64
N VAL A 54 -22.83 -16.83 -3.62
CA VAL A 54 -23.11 -15.41 -3.89
C VAL A 54 -24.58 -15.03 -3.61
N ASP A 55 -25.52 -15.97 -3.74
CA ASP A 55 -26.97 -15.77 -3.60
C ASP A 55 -27.54 -16.75 -2.55
N PRO A 56 -28.32 -16.34 -1.52
CA PRO A 56 -28.85 -15.01 -1.21
C PRO A 56 -27.85 -14.03 -0.57
N GLY A 57 -26.58 -14.41 -0.47
CA GLY A 57 -25.54 -13.54 0.02
C GLY A 57 -24.16 -14.18 -0.04
N LEU A 58 -23.14 -13.33 -0.01
CA LEU A 58 -21.74 -13.74 -0.07
C LEU A 58 -21.38 -14.57 1.15
N THR A 59 -21.03 -15.83 0.95
CA THR A 59 -20.61 -16.74 2.01
C THR A 59 -19.42 -17.58 1.59
N LEU A 60 -18.55 -17.87 2.55
CA LEU A 60 -17.46 -18.83 2.41
C LEU A 60 -17.57 -19.82 3.57
N ARG A 61 -17.62 -21.11 3.27
CA ARG A 61 -17.62 -22.18 4.28
C ARG A 61 -16.56 -23.20 3.92
N VAL A 62 -15.68 -23.51 4.86
CA VAL A 62 -14.61 -24.47 4.68
C VAL A 62 -14.67 -25.49 5.81
N VAL A 63 -14.77 -26.76 5.44
CA VAL A 63 -14.85 -27.89 6.37
C VAL A 63 -13.66 -28.81 6.14
N LEU A 64 -12.91 -29.07 7.21
CA LEU A 64 -11.80 -30.01 7.23
C LEU A 64 -12.12 -31.17 8.18
N LYS A 65 -11.93 -32.40 7.73
CA LYS A 65 -12.15 -33.61 8.54
C LYS A 65 -11.06 -34.66 8.28
N ALA A 66 -10.82 -35.50 9.29
CA ALA A 66 -10.07 -36.75 9.11
C ALA A 66 -11.01 -37.84 8.57
N ASP A 67 -10.55 -38.63 7.61
CA ASP A 67 -11.32 -39.70 6.98
C ASP A 67 -11.07 -41.07 7.67
N GLY A 68 -9.91 -41.23 8.30
CA GLY A 68 -9.52 -42.43 9.03
C GLY A 68 -10.05 -42.47 10.49
N PRO A 69 -9.66 -43.48 11.28
CA PRO A 69 -10.12 -43.63 12.67
C PRO A 69 -9.35 -42.77 13.69
N GLY A 70 -8.24 -42.14 13.30
CA GLY A 70 -7.35 -41.40 14.19
C GLY A 70 -7.12 -39.95 13.77
N PRO A 71 -6.53 -39.12 14.65
CA PRO A 71 -6.15 -37.76 14.31
C PRO A 71 -5.03 -37.74 13.27
N VAL A 72 -5.09 -36.78 12.37
CA VAL A 72 -4.11 -36.57 11.31
C VAL A 72 -3.61 -35.14 11.32
N ARG A 73 -2.34 -34.95 10.98
CA ARG A 73 -1.70 -33.64 10.88
C ARG A 73 -1.43 -33.33 9.42
N VAL A 74 -2.00 -32.22 8.94
CA VAL A 74 -2.02 -31.84 7.51
C VAL A 74 -1.70 -30.36 7.33
N PRO A 75 -1.19 -29.93 6.17
CA PRO A 75 -1.04 -28.50 5.85
C PRO A 75 -2.39 -27.79 5.89
N GLY A 76 -2.43 -26.59 6.49
CA GLY A 76 -3.65 -25.79 6.56
C GLY A 76 -3.97 -25.07 5.24
N PRO A 77 -5.25 -24.97 4.84
CA PRO A 77 -5.65 -24.18 3.69
C PRO A 77 -5.57 -22.68 3.96
N ARG A 78 -5.48 -21.93 2.87
CA ARG A 78 -5.46 -20.46 2.84
C ARG A 78 -6.60 -19.95 1.99
N TRP A 79 -7.19 -18.84 2.39
CA TRP A 79 -8.13 -18.08 1.59
C TRP A 79 -7.40 -16.92 0.91
N CYS A 80 -7.41 -16.93 -0.42
CA CYS A 80 -6.68 -16.02 -1.28
C CYS A 80 -7.67 -15.14 -2.06
N PHE A 81 -7.23 -13.94 -2.42
CA PHE A 81 -8.04 -12.95 -3.12
C PHE A 81 -7.46 -12.73 -4.51
N ASP A 82 -8.32 -12.84 -5.51
CA ASP A 82 -8.00 -12.66 -6.91
C ASP A 82 -8.59 -11.34 -7.39
N VAL A 83 -8.02 -10.25 -6.87
CA VAL A 83 -8.47 -8.89 -7.11
C VAL A 83 -7.28 -8.00 -7.47
N ASP A 84 -7.52 -7.02 -8.33
CA ASP A 84 -6.48 -6.10 -8.82
C ASP A 84 -6.02 -5.13 -7.72
N GLU A 85 -6.88 -4.88 -6.74
CA GLU A 85 -6.55 -4.06 -5.58
C GLU A 85 -6.26 -4.89 -4.35
N PRO A 86 -5.31 -4.46 -3.51
CA PRO A 86 -5.02 -5.18 -2.29
C PRO A 86 -6.23 -5.12 -1.35
N VAL A 87 -6.59 -6.24 -0.75
CA VAL A 87 -7.60 -6.28 0.31
C VAL A 87 -6.96 -5.92 1.65
N GLN A 88 -7.75 -5.34 2.54
CA GLN A 88 -7.34 -5.08 3.91
C GLN A 88 -7.77 -6.23 4.81
N VAL A 89 -6.81 -6.85 5.48
CA VAL A 89 -7.03 -8.09 6.24
C VAL A 89 -6.75 -7.84 7.71
N TRP A 90 -7.70 -8.22 8.57
CA TRP A 90 -7.52 -8.34 10.00
C TRP A 90 -7.88 -9.78 10.44
N PRO A 91 -6.90 -10.70 10.52
CA PRO A 91 -7.11 -12.08 10.94
C PRO A 91 -7.10 -12.14 12.47
N ALA A 92 -8.22 -11.75 13.04
CA ALA A 92 -8.40 -11.45 14.45
C ALA A 92 -8.67 -12.69 15.33
N GLY A 93 -8.11 -13.86 15.01
CA GLY A 93 -8.49 -15.09 15.70
C GLY A 93 -9.94 -15.45 15.40
N SER A 94 -10.84 -15.34 16.37
CA SER A 94 -12.27 -15.70 16.23
C SER A 94 -13.15 -14.64 15.55
N ARG A 95 -12.58 -13.47 15.23
CA ARG A 95 -13.32 -12.27 14.76
C ARG A 95 -12.72 -11.66 13.49
N GLY A 96 -12.18 -12.49 12.60
CA GLY A 96 -11.54 -12.03 11.39
C GLY A 96 -12.41 -11.10 10.55
N CYS A 97 -11.78 -10.11 9.92
CA CYS A 97 -12.41 -9.17 8.99
C CYS A 97 -11.54 -8.99 7.74
N VAL A 98 -12.15 -9.00 6.57
CA VAL A 98 -11.48 -8.66 5.30
C VAL A 98 -12.29 -7.63 4.55
N VAL A 99 -11.65 -6.57 4.07
CA VAL A 99 -12.31 -5.50 3.32
C VAL A 99 -11.67 -5.37 1.96
N ALA A 100 -12.49 -5.41 0.91
CA ALA A 100 -12.07 -5.17 -0.46
C ALA A 100 -12.81 -3.96 -1.02
N ARG A 101 -12.17 -3.22 -1.93
CA ARG A 101 -12.87 -2.20 -2.72
C ARG A 101 -13.61 -2.86 -3.87
N VAL A 102 -14.90 -2.53 -4.04
CA VAL A 102 -15.72 -3.03 -5.15
C VAL A 102 -16.45 -1.84 -5.77
N GLY A 103 -15.86 -1.27 -6.84
CA GLY A 103 -16.36 -0.03 -7.42
C GLY A 103 -16.23 1.15 -6.45
N SER A 104 -17.34 1.84 -6.19
CA SER A 104 -17.41 2.92 -5.20
C SER A 104 -17.72 2.44 -3.78
N GLU A 105 -18.06 1.16 -3.61
CA GLU A 105 -18.45 0.56 -2.33
C GLU A 105 -17.33 -0.33 -1.77
N LEU A 106 -17.56 -0.85 -0.58
CA LEU A 106 -16.65 -1.75 0.11
C LEU A 106 -17.35 -3.10 0.33
N LEU A 107 -16.66 -4.20 0.06
CA LEU A 107 -17.10 -5.53 0.46
C LEU A 107 -16.42 -5.92 1.76
N VAL A 108 -17.20 -6.21 2.80
CA VAL A 108 -16.74 -6.61 4.12
C VAL A 108 -17.07 -8.07 4.37
N TRP A 109 -16.04 -8.88 4.58
CA TRP A 109 -16.16 -10.25 5.05
C TRP A 109 -15.93 -10.32 6.54
N THR A 110 -16.86 -10.93 7.26
CA THR A 110 -16.77 -11.14 8.71
C THR A 110 -16.77 -12.62 9.03
N GLU A 111 -15.82 -13.04 9.85
CA GLU A 111 -15.73 -14.41 10.34
C GLU A 111 -16.91 -14.71 11.29
N GLN A 112 -17.59 -15.81 11.02
CA GLN A 112 -18.71 -16.33 11.80
C GLN A 112 -18.28 -17.50 12.68
N ALA A 113 -17.29 -18.26 12.22
CA ALA A 113 -16.66 -19.36 12.95
C ALA A 113 -15.26 -19.60 12.38
N GLY A 114 -14.30 -19.91 13.24
CA GLY A 114 -12.93 -20.20 12.83
C GLY A 114 -11.90 -19.60 13.79
N ARG A 115 -10.63 -19.66 13.38
CA ARG A 115 -9.51 -19.02 14.07
C ARG A 115 -8.52 -18.50 13.02
N ALA A 116 -8.93 -17.45 12.33
CA ALA A 116 -8.16 -16.85 11.24
C ALA A 116 -6.80 -16.32 11.73
N GLY A 117 -5.78 -16.56 10.91
CA GLY A 117 -4.41 -16.03 11.06
C GLY A 117 -3.92 -15.43 9.74
N LEU A 118 -2.88 -14.61 9.80
CA LEU A 118 -2.22 -14.14 8.58
C LEU A 118 -1.31 -15.25 8.02
N ALA A 119 -1.27 -15.41 6.71
CA ALA A 119 -0.29 -16.23 6.02
C ALA A 119 0.26 -15.52 4.78
N ASN A 120 1.44 -15.94 4.31
CA ASN A 120 1.96 -15.47 3.03
C ASN A 120 0.93 -15.80 1.93
N GLY A 121 0.49 -14.81 1.17
CA GLY A 121 -0.46 -15.01 0.07
C GLY A 121 -1.94 -15.11 0.46
N GLY A 122 -2.32 -14.84 1.72
CA GLY A 122 -3.74 -14.79 2.09
C GLY A 122 -4.06 -14.95 3.58
N VAL A 123 -5.32 -15.27 3.88
CA VAL A 123 -5.79 -15.58 5.23
C VAL A 123 -5.63 -17.06 5.51
N SER A 124 -4.86 -17.42 6.54
CA SER A 124 -4.84 -18.78 7.04
C SER A 124 -6.10 -19.07 7.86
N LEU A 125 -6.79 -20.18 7.57
CA LEU A 125 -8.04 -20.49 8.26
C LEU A 125 -7.82 -21.13 9.65
N TRP A 126 -6.73 -21.90 9.81
CA TRP A 126 -6.40 -22.62 11.05
C TRP A 126 -4.88 -22.72 11.32
N GLY A 127 -4.06 -21.89 10.66
CA GLY A 127 -2.59 -21.94 10.76
C GLY A 127 -1.91 -22.78 9.66
N PRO A 128 -0.57 -22.80 9.62
CA PRO A 128 0.20 -23.48 8.57
C PRO A 128 0.12 -25.01 8.65
N THR A 129 -0.15 -25.56 9.83
CA THR A 129 -0.31 -26.99 10.04
C THR A 129 -1.44 -27.24 11.02
N VAL A 130 -2.35 -28.13 10.65
CA VAL A 130 -3.59 -28.37 11.36
C VAL A 130 -3.65 -29.82 11.79
N GLN A 131 -4.05 -30.05 13.04
CA GLN A 131 -4.41 -31.37 13.54
C GLN A 131 -5.93 -31.49 13.54
N VAL A 132 -6.47 -32.49 12.84
CA VAL A 132 -7.90 -32.75 12.76
C VAL A 132 -8.20 -34.18 13.17
N SER A 133 -9.31 -34.37 13.88
CA SER A 133 -9.78 -35.67 14.34
C SER A 133 -11.13 -36.01 13.69
N PRO A 134 -11.49 -37.30 13.55
CA PRO A 134 -12.74 -37.70 12.90
C PRO A 134 -13.99 -37.26 13.68
N ASP A 135 -13.88 -37.18 15.00
CA ASP A 135 -14.93 -36.76 15.95
C ASP A 135 -15.05 -35.23 16.08
N ARG A 136 -14.06 -34.48 15.58
CA ARG A 136 -13.98 -33.02 15.70
C ARG A 136 -13.57 -32.40 14.36
N PRO A 137 -14.48 -32.35 13.38
CA PRO A 137 -14.22 -31.61 12.15
C PRO A 137 -14.05 -30.12 12.47
N LEU A 138 -13.20 -29.46 11.68
CA LEU A 138 -12.98 -28.02 11.78
C LEU A 138 -13.85 -27.29 10.76
N LEU A 139 -14.43 -26.17 11.19
CA LEU A 139 -15.24 -25.28 10.37
C LEU A 139 -14.62 -23.88 10.40
N ALA A 140 -14.49 -23.28 9.22
CA ALA A 140 -14.25 -21.87 9.02
C ALA A 140 -15.42 -21.33 8.19
N SER A 141 -16.08 -20.28 8.65
CA SER A 141 -17.26 -19.71 8.02
C SER A 141 -17.15 -18.20 8.01
N TRP A 142 -17.42 -17.59 6.86
CA TRP A 142 -17.36 -16.15 6.66
C TRP A 142 -18.60 -15.68 5.91
N ARG A 143 -18.99 -14.44 6.17
CA ARG A 143 -20.13 -13.78 5.52
C ARG A 143 -19.70 -12.43 4.97
N GLY A 144 -20.00 -12.18 3.71
CA GLY A 144 -19.79 -10.93 3.01
C GLY A 144 -21.02 -10.03 3.07
N GLU A 145 -20.80 -8.72 3.22
CA GLU A 145 -21.79 -7.64 3.11
C GLU A 145 -21.17 -6.49 2.31
N VAL A 146 -21.89 -5.97 1.32
CA VAL A 146 -21.49 -4.74 0.61
C VAL A 146 -21.99 -3.54 1.41
N VAL A 147 -21.09 -2.59 1.66
CA VAL A 147 -21.33 -1.41 2.48
C VAL A 147 -20.86 -0.15 1.77
N PRO A 148 -21.49 1.01 2.03
CA PRO A 148 -21.23 2.22 1.24
C PRO A 148 -19.91 2.91 1.58
N ASP A 149 -19.39 2.79 2.81
CA ASP A 149 -18.27 3.59 3.30
C ASP A 149 -17.54 2.94 4.49
N VAL A 150 -16.40 3.56 4.87
CA VAL A 150 -15.56 3.13 6.00
C VAL A 150 -16.28 3.23 7.34
N ALA A 151 -17.20 4.20 7.51
CA ALA A 151 -17.93 4.37 8.76
C ALA A 151 -18.82 3.14 9.04
N ARG A 152 -19.46 2.59 8.00
CA ARG A 152 -20.23 1.35 8.10
C ARG A 152 -19.33 0.15 8.41
N VAL A 153 -18.14 0.06 7.80
CA VAL A 153 -17.17 -0.99 8.15
C VAL A 153 -16.79 -0.91 9.64
N ARG A 154 -16.47 0.28 10.14
CA ARG A 154 -16.10 0.53 11.55
C ARG A 154 -17.22 0.15 12.50
N ALA A 155 -18.48 0.41 12.13
CA ALA A 155 -19.65 0.01 12.92
C ALA A 155 -19.88 -1.52 13.00
N MET A 156 -19.27 -2.29 12.09
CA MET A 156 -19.30 -3.76 12.12
C MET A 156 -18.19 -4.37 13.00
N LEU A 157 -17.18 -3.58 13.36
CA LEU A 157 -16.10 -4.03 14.24
C LEU A 157 -16.56 -4.05 15.70
N PRO A 158 -15.92 -4.85 16.57
CA PRO A 158 -16.20 -4.84 18.00
C PRO A 158 -16.12 -3.44 18.62
N GLY A 159 -17.18 -3.02 19.33
CA GLY A 159 -17.29 -1.66 19.87
C GLY A 159 -16.32 -1.30 20.99
N TRP A 160 -15.61 -2.28 21.56
CA TRP A 160 -14.54 -2.09 22.53
C TRP A 160 -13.18 -1.80 21.88
N LEU A 161 -13.06 -1.96 20.54
CA LEU A 161 -11.80 -1.69 19.85
C LEU A 161 -11.47 -0.19 19.90
N PRO A 162 -10.25 0.18 20.26
CA PRO A 162 -9.81 1.57 20.21
C PRO A 162 -9.70 2.03 18.75
N ALA A 163 -9.76 3.35 18.55
CA ALA A 163 -9.63 3.95 17.23
C ALA A 163 -8.25 3.73 16.59
N SER A 164 -7.21 3.51 17.40
CA SER A 164 -5.83 3.26 17.01
C SER A 164 -5.23 2.16 17.88
N LEU A 165 -4.56 1.18 17.25
CA LEU A 165 -3.84 0.11 17.96
C LEU A 165 -2.34 0.39 18.05
N VAL A 166 -1.87 1.39 17.32
CA VAL A 166 -0.51 1.91 17.46
C VAL A 166 -0.62 3.30 18.10
N VAL A 167 -0.01 3.46 19.26
CA VAL A 167 -0.02 4.70 20.04
C VAL A 167 1.37 5.34 20.07
N GLU A 168 1.44 6.59 20.51
CA GLU A 168 2.74 7.23 20.76
C GLU A 168 3.43 6.56 21.95
N MET A 169 4.77 6.44 21.90
CA MET A 169 5.58 5.89 22.97
C MET A 169 5.23 6.52 24.34
N GLY A 170 4.95 5.66 25.33
CA GLY A 170 4.53 6.08 26.67
C GLY A 170 3.03 6.30 26.84
N SER A 171 2.24 6.19 25.78
CA SER A 171 0.77 6.16 25.85
C SER A 171 0.25 4.77 26.20
N VAL A 172 -1.00 4.70 26.63
CA VAL A 172 -1.71 3.45 26.92
C VAL A 172 -2.77 3.16 25.88
N ILE A 173 -3.04 1.88 25.65
CA ILE A 173 -4.20 1.42 24.87
C ILE A 173 -5.28 1.02 25.87
N ASP A 174 -6.45 1.63 25.74
CA ASP A 174 -7.60 1.33 26.59
C ASP A 174 -8.49 0.29 25.90
N LEU A 175 -8.62 -0.88 26.53
CA LEU A 175 -9.41 -2.00 26.03
C LEU A 175 -10.65 -2.17 26.90
N CYS A 176 -11.74 -1.51 26.53
CA CYS A 176 -13.00 -1.50 27.30
C CYS A 176 -13.80 -2.82 27.18
N ASP A 177 -13.21 -3.97 27.50
CA ASP A 177 -13.88 -5.27 27.53
C ASP A 177 -13.65 -5.97 28.89
N PRO A 178 -14.57 -5.82 29.85
CA PRO A 178 -14.37 -6.24 31.24
C PRO A 178 -14.42 -7.75 31.46
N ASP A 179 -14.86 -8.53 30.47
CA ASP A 179 -15.06 -9.98 30.59
C ASP A 179 -13.93 -10.80 29.94
N SER A 180 -12.85 -10.14 29.53
CA SER A 180 -11.76 -10.74 28.75
C SER A 180 -10.46 -10.82 29.56
N ALA A 181 -9.80 -11.98 29.57
CA ALA A 181 -8.41 -12.03 30.03
C ALA A 181 -7.50 -11.51 28.92
N ILE A 182 -6.61 -10.57 29.25
CA ILE A 182 -5.75 -9.89 28.28
C ILE A 182 -4.33 -10.43 28.44
N LEU A 183 -3.72 -10.86 27.33
CA LEU A 183 -2.33 -11.26 27.29
C LEU A 183 -1.58 -10.40 26.29
N LEU A 184 -0.43 -9.85 26.69
CA LEU A 184 0.51 -9.16 25.82
C LEU A 184 1.73 -10.04 25.63
N ASP A 185 2.00 -10.46 24.41
CA ASP A 185 3.06 -11.42 24.05
C ASP A 185 3.03 -12.72 24.88
N GLY A 186 1.85 -13.11 25.36
CA GLY A 186 1.63 -14.29 26.19
C GLY A 186 1.71 -14.04 27.70
N ASP A 187 2.07 -12.84 28.14
CA ASP A 187 2.07 -12.45 29.54
C ASP A 187 0.70 -11.85 29.94
N GLU A 188 0.15 -12.32 31.05
CA GLU A 188 -1.17 -11.87 31.54
C GLU A 188 -1.10 -10.44 32.08
N MET A 189 -2.00 -9.58 31.59
CA MET A 189 -2.09 -8.18 31.98
C MET A 189 -3.04 -8.00 33.16
N ALA A 190 -2.63 -7.18 34.13
CA ALA A 190 -3.42 -6.89 35.33
C ALA A 190 -4.49 -5.79 35.12
N SER A 191 -4.52 -5.15 33.96
CA SER A 191 -5.37 -4.00 33.65
C SER A 191 -5.82 -4.01 32.20
N GLU A 192 -7.00 -3.41 31.95
CA GLU A 192 -7.54 -3.08 30.62
C GLU A 192 -6.76 -1.94 29.94
N GLN A 193 -5.99 -1.16 30.71
CA GLN A 193 -5.08 -0.15 30.18
C GLN A 193 -3.70 -0.74 29.96
N VAL A 194 -3.41 -1.08 28.72
CA VAL A 194 -2.18 -1.78 28.34
C VAL A 194 -1.12 -0.75 27.93
N THR A 195 -0.02 -0.73 28.69
CA THR A 195 1.19 -0.03 28.26
C THR A 195 1.96 -0.94 27.32
N VAL A 196 2.11 -0.53 26.06
CA VAL A 196 2.80 -1.34 25.05
C VAL A 196 4.26 -0.91 24.93
N PRO A 197 5.24 -1.83 24.96
CA PRO A 197 6.64 -1.50 24.72
C PRO A 197 6.87 -0.92 23.30
N LEU A 198 8.08 -0.41 23.06
CA LEU A 198 8.46 0.13 21.76
C LEU A 198 8.42 -0.98 20.70
N GLY A 199 7.73 -0.72 19.60
CA GLY A 199 7.57 -1.66 18.49
C GLY A 199 6.16 -2.26 18.41
N MET A 200 6.03 -3.35 17.66
CA MET A 200 4.79 -4.09 17.47
C MET A 200 4.77 -5.36 18.34
N HIS A 201 3.63 -5.61 18.98
CA HIS A 201 3.40 -6.67 19.96
C HIS A 201 2.07 -7.37 19.67
N ARG A 202 1.96 -8.64 20.09
CA ARG A 202 0.74 -9.42 19.94
C ARG A 202 -0.09 -9.31 21.21
N LEU A 203 -1.33 -8.85 21.07
CA LEU A 203 -2.31 -8.84 22.16
C LEU A 203 -3.40 -9.88 21.90
N GLU A 204 -3.61 -10.75 22.88
CA GLU A 204 -4.65 -11.79 22.86
C GLU A 204 -5.71 -11.48 23.91
N MET A 205 -6.96 -11.37 23.47
CA MET A 205 -8.12 -11.22 24.34
C MET A 205 -8.85 -12.56 24.40
N ARG A 206 -8.73 -13.27 25.52
CA ARG A 206 -9.37 -14.56 25.73
C ARG A 206 -10.80 -14.38 26.19
N ARG A 207 -11.73 -14.97 25.44
CA ARG A 207 -13.17 -14.83 25.65
C ARG A 207 -13.85 -16.19 25.57
N ALA A 208 -14.99 -16.31 26.23
CA ALA A 208 -15.86 -17.48 26.09
C ALA A 208 -16.32 -17.69 24.63
N SER A 209 -16.42 -16.63 23.84
CA SER A 209 -16.78 -16.68 22.41
C SER A 209 -15.59 -17.00 21.48
N GLY A 210 -14.39 -17.19 22.03
CA GLY A 210 -13.15 -17.45 21.29
C GLY A 210 -12.18 -16.28 21.33
N ASP A 211 -10.89 -16.58 21.26
CA ASP A 211 -9.82 -15.60 21.42
C ASP A 211 -9.78 -14.60 20.26
N VAL A 212 -9.70 -13.32 20.58
CA VAL A 212 -9.50 -12.23 19.60
C VAL A 212 -8.05 -11.80 19.64
N LEU A 213 -7.46 -11.61 18.46
CA LEU A 213 -6.05 -11.31 18.32
C LEU A 213 -5.85 -9.93 17.69
N LEU A 214 -5.03 -9.10 18.32
CA LEU A 214 -4.68 -7.75 17.89
C LEU A 214 -3.17 -7.62 17.76
N ASP A 215 -2.71 -6.90 16.75
CA ASP A 215 -1.34 -6.38 16.75
C ASP A 215 -1.42 -4.94 17.26
N VAL A 216 -0.76 -4.71 18.40
CA VAL A 216 -0.69 -3.41 19.07
C VAL A 216 0.73 -2.90 19.05
N GLY A 217 0.94 -1.60 19.17
CA GLY A 217 2.30 -1.08 19.19
C GLY A 217 2.43 0.27 19.85
N SER A 218 3.67 0.62 20.17
CA SER A 218 4.04 2.00 20.48
C SER A 218 5.13 2.45 19.52
N ALA A 219 4.94 3.66 18.97
CA ALA A 219 5.85 4.26 18.00
C ALA A 219 6.55 5.49 18.58
N PRO A 220 7.84 5.70 18.28
CA PRO A 220 8.48 6.98 18.56
C PRO A 220 7.89 8.06 17.65
N SER A 221 8.10 9.33 18.01
CA SER A 221 7.77 10.43 17.09
C SER A 221 8.64 10.36 15.82
N LEU A 222 8.11 10.88 14.70
CA LEU A 222 8.87 10.95 13.44
C LEU A 222 10.21 11.68 13.65
N ALA A 223 10.18 12.82 14.35
CA ALA A 223 11.38 13.58 14.67
C ALA A 223 12.38 12.72 15.44
N ALA A 224 11.96 12.02 16.51
CA ALA A 224 12.87 11.17 17.29
C ALA A 224 13.50 10.05 16.43
N ARG A 225 12.71 9.41 15.55
CA ARG A 225 13.20 8.33 14.69
C ARG A 225 14.18 8.84 13.63
N VAL A 226 13.86 9.97 12.99
CA VAL A 226 14.75 10.60 12.00
C VAL A 226 16.02 11.12 12.66
N THR A 227 15.94 11.75 13.84
CA THR A 227 17.11 12.22 14.60
C THR A 227 18.04 11.05 14.93
N ALA A 228 17.52 9.95 15.47
CA ALA A 228 18.33 8.78 15.79
C ALA A 228 19.05 8.25 14.54
N ARG A 229 18.31 8.11 13.43
CA ARG A 229 18.88 7.63 12.17
C ARG A 229 19.90 8.59 11.57
N ALA A 230 19.67 9.90 11.63
CA ALA A 230 20.61 10.90 11.13
C ALA A 230 21.95 10.88 11.89
N HIS A 231 21.93 10.68 13.21
CA HIS A 231 23.17 10.49 14.00
C HIS A 231 23.92 9.20 13.62
N GLU A 232 23.21 8.11 13.36
CA GLU A 232 23.83 6.87 12.85
C GLU A 232 24.51 7.09 11.49
N LEU A 233 23.85 7.84 10.59
CA LEU A 233 24.41 8.18 9.29
C LEU A 233 25.66 9.06 9.42
N LEU A 234 25.63 10.10 10.25
CA LEU A 234 26.79 10.98 10.49
C LEU A 234 28.01 10.23 11.06
N THR A 235 27.77 9.18 11.84
CA THR A 235 28.85 8.41 12.48
C THR A 235 29.43 7.30 11.61
N SER A 236 28.65 6.75 10.67
CA SER A 236 29.00 5.48 10.02
C SER A 236 28.72 5.39 8.52
N ALA A 237 28.01 6.35 7.92
CA ALA A 237 27.67 6.26 6.50
C ALA A 237 28.91 6.38 5.61
N ASP A 238 29.01 5.50 4.61
CA ASP A 238 29.89 5.69 3.46
C ASP A 238 29.12 6.47 2.38
N PRO A 239 29.48 7.74 2.08
CA PRO A 239 28.77 8.55 1.10
C PRO A 239 28.66 7.91 -0.28
N ARG A 240 29.60 7.02 -0.63
CA ARG A 240 29.65 6.32 -1.91
C ARG A 240 28.67 5.16 -2.00
N ARG A 241 28.12 4.71 -0.87
CA ARG A 241 27.19 3.58 -0.77
C ARG A 241 25.83 3.95 -0.19
N ALA A 242 25.73 5.10 0.46
CA ALA A 242 24.48 5.63 0.97
C ALA A 242 23.44 5.83 -0.15
N SER A 243 22.17 5.77 0.27
CA SER A 243 20.97 5.88 -0.57
C SER A 243 20.52 7.34 -0.71
N GLY A 244 19.62 7.59 -1.67
CA GLY A 244 18.99 8.91 -1.78
C GLY A 244 18.10 9.22 -0.57
N GLY A 245 17.48 8.20 0.02
CA GLY A 245 16.75 8.32 1.27
C GLY A 245 17.62 8.81 2.43
N ALA A 246 18.85 8.30 2.56
CA ALA A 246 19.80 8.75 3.57
C ALA A 246 20.17 10.24 3.40
N ALA A 247 20.39 10.68 2.15
CA ALA A 247 20.64 12.09 1.86
C ALA A 247 19.46 12.97 2.28
N TRP A 248 18.23 12.58 1.91
CA TRP A 248 17.03 13.32 2.27
C TRP A 248 16.83 13.41 3.79
N LEU A 249 17.04 12.31 4.52
CA LEU A 249 16.93 12.30 5.98
C LEU A 249 17.90 13.28 6.64
N LEU A 250 19.16 13.32 6.18
CA LEU A 250 20.17 14.25 6.68
C LEU A 250 19.79 15.70 6.35
N THR A 251 19.33 15.98 5.12
CA THR A 251 18.87 17.32 4.73
C THR A 251 17.69 17.76 5.58
N TRP A 252 16.66 16.92 5.70
CA TRP A 252 15.47 17.22 6.49
C TRP A 252 15.82 17.42 7.97
N ALA A 253 16.61 16.53 8.57
CA ALA A 253 17.00 16.64 9.97
C ALA A 253 17.77 17.93 10.25
N SER A 254 18.68 18.32 9.35
CA SER A 254 19.45 19.56 9.48
C SER A 254 18.56 20.80 9.37
N LEU A 255 17.61 20.79 8.42
CA LEU A 255 16.62 21.87 8.23
C LEU A 255 15.69 22.05 9.43
N GLN A 256 15.39 20.96 10.14
CA GLN A 256 14.60 20.99 11.38
C GLN A 256 15.44 21.32 12.62
N GLY A 257 16.76 21.52 12.49
CA GLY A 257 17.67 21.76 13.61
C GLY A 257 17.85 20.56 14.54
N LEU A 258 17.62 19.34 14.03
CA LEU A 258 17.72 18.09 14.79
C LEU A 258 19.13 17.48 14.77
N VAL A 259 19.94 17.86 13.78
CA VAL A 259 21.38 17.58 13.68
C VAL A 259 22.10 18.88 13.27
N ASP A 260 23.42 18.88 13.40
CA ASP A 260 24.26 20.02 13.06
C ASP A 260 24.46 20.19 11.54
N HIS A 261 25.18 21.25 11.18
CA HIS A 261 25.45 21.61 9.79
C HIS A 261 26.23 20.53 9.02
N ASP A 262 26.97 19.67 9.72
CA ASP A 262 27.71 18.55 9.11
C ASP A 262 26.75 17.57 8.42
N GLY A 263 25.49 17.49 8.88
CA GLY A 263 24.43 16.76 8.20
C GLY A 263 24.19 17.22 6.75
N LEU A 264 24.19 18.53 6.48
CA LEU A 264 24.03 19.07 5.12
C LEU A 264 25.24 18.79 4.24
N LEU A 265 26.44 18.86 4.81
CA LEU A 265 27.69 18.57 4.08
C LEU A 265 27.75 17.11 3.65
N LEU A 266 27.43 16.19 4.58
CA LEU A 266 27.34 14.77 4.26
C LEU A 266 26.22 14.47 3.25
N ALA A 267 25.05 15.10 3.41
CA ALA A 267 23.95 14.96 2.45
C ALA A 267 24.37 15.37 1.04
N ARG A 268 25.07 16.51 0.90
CA ARG A 268 25.63 16.96 -0.39
C ARG A 268 26.52 15.89 -1.02
N GLU A 269 27.48 15.34 -0.27
CA GLU A 269 28.38 14.30 -0.80
C GLU A 269 27.60 13.06 -1.26
N ILE A 270 26.59 12.63 -0.49
CA ILE A 270 25.73 11.51 -0.87
C ILE A 270 24.97 11.82 -2.15
N VAL A 271 24.37 13.02 -2.27
CA VAL A 271 23.63 13.43 -3.48
C VAL A 271 24.52 13.40 -4.71
N GLU A 272 25.71 13.99 -4.64
CA GLU A 272 26.67 13.98 -5.75
C GLU A 272 27.02 12.55 -6.18
N ASN A 273 27.26 11.65 -5.21
CA ASN A 273 27.56 10.24 -5.49
C ASN A 273 26.37 9.46 -6.04
N VAL A 274 25.15 9.69 -5.55
CA VAL A 274 23.94 9.01 -6.02
C VAL A 274 23.61 9.47 -7.44
N LEU A 275 23.53 10.78 -7.68
CA LEU A 275 23.17 11.33 -8.99
C LEU A 275 24.25 11.12 -10.07
N ALA A 276 25.51 10.86 -9.68
CA ALA A 276 26.56 10.47 -10.61
C ALA A 276 26.48 9.00 -11.07
N ARG A 277 25.75 8.13 -10.35
CA ARG A 277 25.56 6.74 -10.77
C ARG A 277 24.67 6.74 -12.01
N ARG A 278 25.12 6.08 -13.08
CA ARG A 278 24.24 5.80 -14.22
C ARG A 278 23.19 4.82 -13.74
N ASP A 279 21.93 5.19 -13.90
CA ASP A 279 20.82 4.27 -13.70
C ASP A 279 20.94 3.11 -14.70
N ASP A 280 21.07 1.89 -14.17
CA ASP A 280 20.69 0.69 -14.91
C ASP A 280 19.15 0.68 -15.00
N HIS A 281 18.59 1.54 -15.87
CA HIS A 281 17.16 1.61 -16.20
C HIS A 281 16.70 0.37 -17.00
N SER A 282 17.07 -0.83 -16.58
CA SER A 282 16.49 -2.05 -17.11
C SER A 282 15.07 -2.23 -16.56
N GLY A 283 14.11 -1.52 -17.14
CA GLY A 283 12.78 -2.02 -17.45
C GLY A 283 11.77 -2.27 -16.33
N THR A 284 12.06 -1.99 -15.06
CA THR A 284 11.06 -2.02 -13.98
C THR A 284 11.20 -0.78 -13.12
N ALA A 285 10.14 0.04 -13.01
CA ALA A 285 10.12 1.22 -12.15
C ALA A 285 10.34 0.78 -10.69
N SER A 286 11.58 0.84 -10.23
CA SER A 286 11.94 0.52 -8.85
C SER A 286 11.29 1.53 -7.92
N LEU A 287 10.49 1.07 -6.97
CA LEU A 287 9.91 1.92 -5.92
C LEU A 287 10.97 2.56 -5.02
N ARG A 288 12.24 2.12 -5.08
CA ARG A 288 13.32 2.60 -4.21
C ARG A 288 13.50 4.11 -4.22
N GLY A 289 13.08 4.79 -5.29
CA GLY A 289 12.98 6.26 -5.28
C GLY A 289 14.31 6.98 -5.05
N ASP A 290 15.44 6.29 -5.15
CA ASP A 290 16.73 6.82 -4.69
C ASP A 290 17.10 8.10 -5.43
N HIS A 291 16.92 8.13 -6.76
CA HIS A 291 17.19 9.32 -7.56
C HIS A 291 16.17 10.44 -7.29
N VAL A 292 14.92 10.09 -7.00
CA VAL A 292 13.87 11.05 -6.63
C VAL A 292 14.23 11.72 -5.29
N LEU A 293 14.54 10.92 -4.26
CA LEU A 293 14.90 11.41 -2.93
C LEU A 293 16.23 12.17 -2.94
N ALA A 294 17.24 11.71 -3.69
CA ALA A 294 18.50 12.43 -3.88
C ALA A 294 18.32 13.75 -4.61
N THR A 295 17.44 13.80 -5.63
CA THR A 295 17.10 15.03 -6.33
C THR A 295 16.46 16.02 -5.36
N CYS A 296 15.43 15.60 -4.61
CA CYS A 296 14.79 16.43 -3.59
C CYS A 296 15.78 16.94 -2.54
N ALA A 297 16.68 16.06 -2.06
CA ALA A 297 17.71 16.40 -1.10
C ALA A 297 18.67 17.45 -1.66
N GLY A 298 19.14 17.27 -2.90
CA GLY A 298 19.98 18.23 -3.60
C GLY A 298 19.33 19.61 -3.75
N CYS A 299 18.04 19.65 -4.10
CA CYS A 299 17.29 20.91 -4.19
C CYS A 299 17.28 21.67 -2.86
N GLN A 300 16.94 20.99 -1.77
CA GLN A 300 16.82 21.60 -0.44
C GLN A 300 18.20 21.95 0.16
N ALA A 301 19.17 21.04 0.04
CA ALA A 301 20.53 21.24 0.55
C ALA A 301 21.23 22.37 -0.21
N SER A 302 21.11 22.45 -1.54
CA SER A 302 21.72 23.52 -2.34
C SER A 302 21.22 24.90 -1.94
N TRP A 303 19.95 25.03 -1.59
CA TRP A 303 19.40 26.30 -1.08
C TRP A 303 20.01 26.66 0.27
N SER A 304 20.10 25.69 1.19
CA SER A 304 20.61 25.93 2.54
C SER A 304 22.12 26.17 2.60
N LEU A 305 22.87 25.53 1.70
CA LEU A 305 24.33 25.68 1.57
C LEU A 305 24.73 26.84 0.65
N ALA A 306 23.79 27.45 -0.07
CA ALA A 306 24.05 28.38 -1.17
C ALA A 306 25.03 27.78 -2.21
N ASP A 307 24.78 26.52 -2.60
CA ASP A 307 25.63 25.74 -3.49
C ASP A 307 25.02 25.65 -4.89
N ASP A 308 25.54 26.44 -5.84
CA ASP A 308 25.02 26.49 -7.20
C ASP A 308 25.37 25.24 -8.02
N GLU A 309 26.51 24.59 -7.76
CA GLU A 309 26.91 23.36 -8.48
C GLU A 309 26.00 22.17 -8.11
N LEU A 310 25.66 22.07 -6.82
CA LEU A 310 24.70 21.10 -6.32
C LEU A 310 23.30 21.36 -6.90
N TRP A 311 22.90 22.64 -7.00
CA TRP A 311 21.64 23.02 -7.65
C TRP A 311 21.60 22.57 -9.11
N ASP A 312 22.61 22.91 -9.92
CA ASP A 312 22.65 22.55 -11.33
C ASP A 312 22.64 21.03 -11.54
N THR A 313 23.22 20.28 -10.60
CA THR A 313 23.21 18.82 -10.60
C THR A 313 21.82 18.27 -10.29
N ALA A 314 21.18 18.77 -9.23
CA ALA A 314 19.81 18.38 -8.87
C ALA A 314 18.79 18.81 -9.94
N GLU A 315 18.95 19.98 -10.55
CA GLU A 315 18.08 20.48 -11.62
C GLU A 315 18.13 19.59 -12.85
N ARG A 316 19.33 19.24 -13.30
CA ARG A 316 19.50 18.28 -14.40
C ARG A 316 18.90 16.93 -14.06
N ALA A 317 19.15 16.40 -12.85
CA ALA A 317 18.56 15.13 -12.44
C ALA A 317 17.03 15.17 -12.47
N CYS A 318 16.42 16.23 -11.93
CA CYS A 318 14.97 16.43 -11.90
C CYS A 318 14.34 16.43 -13.30
N GLN A 319 15.01 17.04 -14.28
CA GLN A 319 14.55 17.07 -15.67
C GLN A 319 14.59 15.69 -16.35
N HIS A 320 15.46 14.79 -15.90
CA HIS A 320 15.63 13.45 -16.44
C HIS A 320 14.85 12.37 -15.66
N LEU A 321 14.16 12.73 -14.58
CA LEU A 321 13.28 11.79 -13.88
C LEU A 321 12.18 11.29 -14.81
N ASP A 322 11.98 9.98 -14.83
CA ASP A 322 10.90 9.37 -15.59
C ASP A 322 9.53 9.83 -15.05
N ARG A 323 8.73 10.45 -15.92
CA ARG A 323 7.35 10.88 -15.61
C ARG A 323 6.40 9.69 -15.35
N GLY A 324 6.82 8.49 -15.71
CA GLY A 324 6.20 7.21 -15.36
C GLY A 324 6.40 6.78 -13.92
N SER A 325 7.38 7.35 -13.21
CA SER A 325 7.80 6.94 -11.87
C SER A 325 7.15 7.79 -10.76
N PRO A 326 6.84 7.20 -9.59
CA PRO A 326 6.26 7.94 -8.46
C PRO A 326 7.26 8.96 -7.89
N GLY A 327 6.77 10.13 -7.50
CA GLY A 327 7.53 11.21 -6.90
C GLY A 327 8.19 12.16 -7.91
N ALA A 328 8.06 11.91 -9.21
CA ALA A 328 8.61 12.78 -10.24
C ALA A 328 7.95 14.17 -10.24
N LEU A 329 6.62 14.25 -10.07
CA LEU A 329 5.92 15.53 -10.01
C LEU A 329 6.17 16.23 -8.67
N MET A 330 6.21 15.49 -7.57
CA MET A 330 6.60 15.98 -6.25
C MET A 330 7.97 16.67 -6.30
N SER A 331 8.95 16.03 -6.96
CA SER A 331 10.30 16.59 -7.14
C SER A 331 10.30 17.86 -7.97
N GLN A 332 9.54 17.88 -9.07
CA GLN A 332 9.41 19.07 -9.93
C GLN A 332 8.73 20.23 -9.19
N ALA A 333 7.71 19.95 -8.38
CA ALA A 333 7.01 20.96 -7.60
C ALA A 333 7.88 21.52 -6.47
N LEU A 334 8.69 20.67 -5.82
CA LEU A 334 9.68 21.10 -4.84
C LEU A 334 10.72 22.00 -5.50
N MET A 335 11.28 21.58 -6.64
CA MET A 335 12.23 22.37 -7.42
C MET A 335 11.66 23.74 -7.80
N ALA A 336 10.44 23.76 -8.34
CA ALA A 336 9.76 25.01 -8.72
C ALA A 336 9.57 25.93 -7.51
N SER A 337 9.22 25.36 -6.35
CA SER A 337 9.03 26.09 -5.10
C SER A 337 10.35 26.69 -4.57
N VAL A 338 11.45 25.93 -4.58
CA VAL A 338 12.79 26.42 -4.20
C VAL A 338 13.28 27.49 -5.19
N ARG A 339 13.06 27.29 -6.49
CA ARG A 339 13.40 28.28 -7.52
C ARG A 339 12.67 29.61 -7.28
N ALA A 340 11.36 29.54 -7.04
CA ALA A 340 10.55 30.72 -6.74
C ALA A 340 11.00 31.43 -5.46
N ALA A 341 11.36 30.69 -4.42
CA ALA A 341 11.84 31.25 -3.16
C ALA A 341 13.23 31.90 -3.27
N THR A 342 14.09 31.40 -4.16
CA THR A 342 15.48 31.87 -4.33
C THR A 342 15.64 32.91 -5.45
N GLY A 343 14.63 33.09 -6.29
CA GLY A 343 14.70 33.99 -7.46
C GLY A 343 15.61 33.48 -8.57
N ARG A 344 15.93 32.18 -8.60
CA ARG A 344 16.73 31.55 -9.66
C ARG A 344 15.93 31.52 -10.98
N PRO A 345 16.56 31.75 -12.14
CA PRO A 345 15.87 31.71 -13.43
C PRO A 345 15.38 30.29 -13.75
N GLY A 346 14.21 30.18 -14.38
CA GLY A 346 13.69 28.92 -14.90
C GLY A 346 14.38 28.48 -16.19
N PRO A 347 14.21 27.20 -16.59
CA PRO A 347 14.67 26.72 -17.90
C PRO A 347 14.04 27.51 -19.06
N ASP A 348 12.80 28.01 -18.88
CA ASP A 348 12.13 28.88 -19.86
C ASP A 348 12.65 30.33 -19.81
N ASP A 349 13.05 30.83 -18.63
CA ASP A 349 13.63 32.18 -18.47
C ASP A 349 15.04 32.27 -19.08
N ALA A 350 15.80 31.17 -19.09
CA ALA A 350 17.10 31.07 -19.75
C ALA A 350 16.98 31.24 -21.28
N MET A 351 15.84 30.80 -21.86
CA MET A 351 15.57 30.94 -23.29
C MET A 351 15.15 32.38 -23.66
N ASP A 352 14.37 33.04 -22.79
CA ASP A 352 14.02 34.46 -22.94
C ASP A 352 15.18 35.41 -22.66
N THR A 353 16.11 35.06 -21.75
CA THR A 353 17.36 35.81 -21.53
C THR A 353 18.36 35.63 -22.67
N ALA A 354 18.47 34.43 -23.26
CA ALA A 354 19.24 34.23 -24.49
C ALA A 354 18.65 34.97 -25.69
N ALA A 355 17.32 35.09 -25.77
CA ALA A 355 16.64 35.88 -26.80
C ALA A 355 16.80 37.40 -26.60
N SER A 356 16.87 37.89 -25.35
CA SER A 356 16.97 39.32 -25.04
C SER A 356 18.39 39.90 -25.03
N VAL A 357 19.44 39.06 -25.11
CA VAL A 357 20.82 39.51 -25.38
C VAL A 357 21.07 39.79 -26.88
N SER A 358 20.08 39.53 -27.75
CA SER A 358 20.13 39.86 -29.18
C SER A 358 19.21 41.06 -29.50
N GLY A 359 19.63 42.29 -29.25
CA GLY A 359 18.94 43.49 -29.76
C GLY A 359 19.51 43.98 -31.11
N PRO A 360 18.85 44.89 -31.84
CA PRO A 360 17.41 45.07 -32.07
C PRO A 360 17.06 45.00 -33.58
N GLY A 361 15.86 44.55 -33.95
CA GLY A 361 15.38 44.77 -35.32
C GLY A 361 14.21 43.93 -35.81
N ARG A 362 12.99 44.37 -35.47
CA ARG A 362 11.82 44.61 -36.35
C ARG A 362 10.49 44.17 -35.73
N ASP A 363 9.53 45.07 -35.93
CA ASP A 363 8.15 45.10 -35.45
C ASP A 363 7.29 43.86 -35.76
N PRO A 364 6.22 43.65 -34.97
CA PRO A 364 5.26 42.57 -35.11
C PRO A 364 4.08 43.00 -35.99
N ALA A 365 3.81 42.25 -37.06
CA ALA A 365 2.53 42.28 -37.75
C ALA A 365 2.34 40.97 -38.52
N HIS A 366 1.45 40.10 -38.04
CA HIS A 366 0.27 39.64 -38.78
C HIS A 366 -0.43 38.51 -38.01
N LEU A 367 -1.63 38.86 -37.52
CA LEU A 367 -2.67 37.95 -37.07
C LEU A 367 -3.44 37.36 -38.26
N ALA A 368 -3.96 36.15 -38.03
CA ALA A 368 -5.22 35.57 -38.53
C ALA A 368 -5.23 34.70 -39.82
N GLU A 369 -5.28 33.37 -39.58
CA GLU A 369 -6.25 32.35 -40.08
C GLU A 369 -6.35 31.99 -41.59
N PRO A 370 -7.00 30.86 -42.01
CA PRO A 370 -7.65 29.74 -41.30
C PRO A 370 -7.31 28.31 -41.84
N ILE A 371 -7.93 27.31 -41.19
CA ILE A 371 -8.03 25.86 -41.47
C ILE A 371 -8.61 25.53 -42.87
N SER A 372 -8.06 24.52 -43.58
CA SER A 372 -8.81 23.67 -44.54
C SER A 372 -8.08 22.34 -44.90
N ASP A 373 -8.82 21.24 -44.67
CA ASP A 373 -9.00 19.98 -45.43
C ASP A 373 -7.84 19.04 -45.90
N ARG A 374 -7.73 17.91 -45.15
CA ARG A 374 -7.76 16.47 -45.57
C ARG A 374 -6.66 15.89 -46.51
N PRO A 375 -6.47 14.55 -46.63
CA PRO A 375 -7.30 13.43 -46.13
C PRO A 375 -6.59 12.29 -45.37
N ARG A 376 -7.44 11.52 -44.66
CA ARG A 376 -7.20 10.17 -44.10
C ARG A 376 -6.86 9.18 -45.21
N ARG A 377 -5.87 8.31 -44.98
CA ARG A 377 -5.71 7.04 -45.71
C ARG A 377 -6.13 5.87 -44.83
N SER A 378 -7.19 5.22 -45.26
CA SER A 378 -7.62 3.87 -44.91
C SER A 378 -6.66 2.82 -45.49
N GLY A 379 -6.27 1.84 -44.70
CA GLY A 379 -5.64 0.61 -45.15
C GLY A 379 -6.24 -0.57 -44.41
N ALA A 380 -7.40 -1.04 -44.88
CA ALA A 380 -7.90 -2.36 -44.56
C ALA A 380 -7.15 -3.37 -45.45
N GLY A 381 -6.66 -4.43 -44.84
CA GLY A 381 -6.01 -5.55 -45.50
C GLY A 381 -6.23 -6.78 -44.65
N ASP A 382 -7.38 -7.42 -44.84
CA ASP A 382 -7.67 -8.75 -44.32
C ASP A 382 -6.78 -9.79 -45.02
N ALA A 383 -6.19 -10.69 -44.24
CA ALA A 383 -5.88 -12.04 -44.67
C ALA A 383 -5.90 -12.96 -43.44
N GLU A 384 -6.93 -13.80 -43.43
CA GLU A 384 -7.26 -14.84 -42.48
C GLU A 384 -6.14 -15.88 -42.29
N ASN A 385 -6.20 -16.54 -41.14
CA ASN A 385 -6.21 -18.00 -40.97
C ASN A 385 -5.04 -18.59 -40.17
N CYS A 386 -5.27 -18.85 -38.87
CA CYS A 386 -4.61 -19.92 -38.10
C CYS A 386 -5.56 -20.39 -36.96
N ASP A 387 -6.34 -21.42 -37.29
CA ASP A 387 -6.78 -22.59 -36.49
C ASP A 387 -7.43 -22.41 -35.09
N PRO A 388 -8.73 -22.73 -34.92
CA PRO A 388 -9.39 -22.80 -33.62
C PRO A 388 -9.49 -24.26 -33.16
N ARG A 389 -8.52 -24.77 -32.38
CA ARG A 389 -8.64 -26.03 -31.58
C ARG A 389 -7.39 -26.32 -30.74
N ILE A 390 -7.16 -25.53 -29.70
CA ILE A 390 -6.36 -25.97 -28.54
C ILE A 390 -7.10 -25.48 -27.29
N PRO A 391 -7.57 -26.37 -26.39
CA PRO A 391 -8.09 -25.94 -25.10
C PRO A 391 -6.96 -25.24 -24.36
N ARG A 392 -7.12 -23.94 -24.09
CA ARG A 392 -6.22 -23.23 -23.18
C ARG A 392 -6.42 -23.84 -21.79
N ASP A 393 -5.33 -24.35 -21.23
CA ASP A 393 -5.24 -24.79 -19.86
C ASP A 393 -5.44 -23.57 -18.94
N PRO A 394 -6.49 -23.50 -18.10
CA PRO A 394 -6.75 -22.35 -17.24
C PRO A 394 -5.77 -22.23 -16.05
N SER A 395 -4.76 -23.09 -15.96
CA SER A 395 -3.82 -23.13 -14.84
C SER A 395 -2.62 -22.18 -14.93
N THR A 396 -2.46 -21.44 -16.03
CA THR A 396 -1.29 -20.54 -16.24
C THR A 396 -1.61 -19.15 -16.80
N ASP A 397 -2.78 -18.58 -16.49
CA ASP A 397 -2.94 -17.12 -16.61
C ASP A 397 -2.18 -16.46 -15.45
N HIS A 398 -0.86 -16.32 -15.59
CA HIS A 398 -0.08 -15.37 -14.80
C HIS A 398 -0.51 -13.96 -15.22
N VAL A 399 -1.56 -13.45 -14.58
CA VAL A 399 -1.85 -12.02 -14.59
C VAL A 399 -0.84 -11.36 -13.66
N ASP A 400 0.07 -10.59 -14.24
CA ASP A 400 1.18 -9.92 -13.55
C ASP A 400 0.70 -9.15 -12.31
N THR A 401 1.52 -9.18 -11.25
CA THR A 401 1.37 -8.35 -10.05
C THR A 401 1.14 -6.88 -10.46
N PRO A 402 0.28 -6.11 -9.77
CA PRO A 402 0.13 -4.69 -10.06
C PRO A 402 1.49 -4.00 -10.03
N ASP A 403 1.83 -3.28 -11.10
CA ASP A 403 2.97 -2.37 -11.09
C ASP A 403 2.64 -1.20 -10.15
N TRP A 404 2.98 -1.36 -8.87
CA TRP A 404 2.72 -0.38 -7.83
C TRP A 404 3.29 0.98 -8.16
N ALA A 405 4.45 1.04 -8.82
CA ALA A 405 5.06 2.29 -9.21
C ALA A 405 4.19 3.01 -10.25
N ALA A 406 3.69 2.30 -11.25
CA ALA A 406 2.75 2.86 -12.22
C ALA A 406 1.42 3.32 -11.58
N VAL A 407 0.88 2.54 -10.64
CA VAL A 407 -0.34 2.90 -9.88
C VAL A 407 -0.12 4.19 -9.09
N LEU A 408 0.98 4.28 -8.34
CA LEU A 408 1.31 5.46 -7.52
C LEU A 408 1.60 6.69 -8.38
N ALA A 409 2.33 6.54 -9.49
CA ALA A 409 2.58 7.64 -10.43
C ALA A 409 1.28 8.12 -11.10
N ALA A 410 0.35 7.21 -11.40
CA ALA A 410 -0.96 7.58 -11.94
C ALA A 410 -1.81 8.33 -10.90
N ALA A 411 -1.77 7.92 -9.63
CA ALA A 411 -2.42 8.63 -8.53
C ALA A 411 -1.79 10.00 -8.28
N GLU A 412 -0.46 10.11 -8.30
CA GLU A 412 0.27 11.37 -8.18
C GLU A 412 -0.15 12.37 -9.27
N ARG A 413 -0.16 11.95 -10.55
CA ARG A 413 -0.61 12.82 -11.64
C ARG A 413 -2.04 13.30 -11.43
N ASP A 414 -2.94 12.41 -11.02
CA ASP A 414 -4.33 12.75 -10.76
C ASP A 414 -4.47 13.75 -9.60
N LEU A 415 -3.67 13.61 -8.54
CA LEU A 415 -3.68 14.51 -7.40
C LEU A 415 -3.09 15.89 -7.69
N TRP A 416 -1.98 15.92 -8.43
CA TRP A 416 -1.17 17.12 -8.63
C TRP A 416 -1.60 17.95 -9.84
N LEU A 417 -2.24 17.33 -10.84
CA LEU A 417 -2.66 18.01 -12.07
C LEU A 417 -4.17 18.27 -12.14
N THR A 418 -4.98 17.60 -11.31
CA THR A 418 -6.43 17.78 -11.29
C THR A 418 -6.84 18.72 -10.16
N PRO A 419 -7.78 19.66 -10.38
CA PRO A 419 -8.32 20.49 -9.31
C PRO A 419 -8.89 19.65 -8.14
N PRO A 420 -8.73 20.10 -6.88
CA PRO A 420 -9.17 19.33 -5.70
C PRO A 420 -10.64 18.91 -5.69
N ALA A 421 -11.52 19.68 -6.35
CA ALA A 421 -12.95 19.41 -6.43
C ALA A 421 -13.32 18.28 -7.41
N THR A 422 -12.39 17.84 -8.25
CA THR A 422 -12.63 16.87 -9.34
C THR A 422 -11.60 15.74 -9.34
N VAL A 423 -10.92 15.51 -8.22
CA VAL A 423 -9.87 14.50 -8.11
C VAL A 423 -10.41 13.15 -8.56
N GLY A 424 -9.72 12.54 -9.52
CA GLY A 424 -10.20 11.36 -10.21
C GLY A 424 -10.16 10.08 -9.37
N PRO A 425 -10.66 8.97 -9.94
CA PRO A 425 -10.71 7.68 -9.27
C PRO A 425 -9.31 7.09 -8.99
N ARG A 426 -8.26 7.59 -9.65
CA ARG A 426 -6.89 7.05 -9.48
C ARG A 426 -6.28 7.50 -8.16
N ALA A 427 -6.58 8.72 -7.71
CA ALA A 427 -6.16 9.21 -6.40
C ALA A 427 -6.71 8.36 -5.25
N ASN A 428 -7.92 7.79 -5.42
CA ASN A 428 -8.51 6.89 -4.42
C ASN A 428 -7.71 5.60 -4.23
N HIS A 429 -6.92 5.16 -5.23
CA HIS A 429 -5.99 4.04 -5.04
C HIS A 429 -4.92 4.38 -4.00
N ALA A 430 -4.32 5.58 -4.06
CA ALA A 430 -3.34 5.99 -3.06
C ALA A 430 -3.97 6.11 -1.66
N ALA A 431 -5.20 6.63 -1.54
CA ALA A 431 -5.92 6.62 -0.26
C ALA A 431 -6.12 5.19 0.27
N TRP A 432 -6.51 4.25 -0.59
CA TRP A 432 -6.72 2.85 -0.23
C TRP A 432 -5.43 2.16 0.24
N LEU A 433 -4.29 2.48 -0.39
CA LEU A 433 -2.96 1.96 -0.05
C LEU A 433 -2.40 2.47 1.29
N LEU A 434 -3.04 3.44 1.93
CA LEU A 434 -2.74 3.79 3.33
C LEU A 434 -3.17 2.66 4.30
N GLY A 435 -4.26 1.97 3.96
CA GLY A 435 -4.83 0.89 4.75
C GLY A 435 -5.56 1.35 6.02
N GLU A 436 -5.74 0.43 6.96
CA GLU A 436 -6.38 0.61 8.27
C GLU A 436 -7.85 1.04 8.28
N VAL A 437 -8.63 0.58 7.32
CA VAL A 437 -10.10 0.52 7.46
C VAL A 437 -10.46 -0.48 8.57
N VAL A 438 -9.70 -1.57 8.67
CA VAL A 438 -9.73 -2.54 9.78
C VAL A 438 -8.45 -2.44 10.62
N PRO A 439 -8.46 -2.91 11.88
CA PRO A 439 -7.25 -3.07 12.69
C PRO A 439 -6.06 -3.62 11.90
N ALA A 440 -4.90 -2.97 12.03
CA ALA A 440 -3.71 -3.34 11.28
C ALA A 440 -3.10 -4.66 11.76
N VAL A 441 -2.32 -5.28 10.88
CA VAL A 441 -1.57 -6.51 11.13
C VAL A 441 -0.13 -6.26 10.70
N ASN A 442 0.85 -6.74 11.46
CA ASN A 442 2.27 -6.62 11.15
C ASN A 442 2.68 -7.71 10.11
N PRO A 443 3.50 -7.43 9.07
CA PRO A 443 4.11 -6.16 8.65
C PRO A 443 3.25 -5.20 7.83
N GLY A 444 1.97 -5.44 7.62
CA GLY A 444 1.06 -4.50 6.95
C GLY A 444 -0.34 -5.12 6.72
N PRO A 445 -1.41 -4.31 6.72
CA PRO A 445 -2.78 -4.83 6.59
C PRO A 445 -3.17 -5.20 5.16
N LEU A 446 -2.34 -4.88 4.16
CA LEU A 446 -2.67 -4.97 2.74
C LEU A 446 -2.19 -6.28 2.14
N MET A 447 -3.12 -7.02 1.54
CA MET A 447 -2.87 -8.31 0.88
C MET A 447 -3.29 -8.20 -0.59
N ALA A 448 -2.32 -8.29 -1.49
CA ALA A 448 -2.54 -8.42 -2.93
C ALA A 448 -2.58 -9.90 -3.35
N ARG A 449 -2.83 -10.16 -4.63
CA ARG A 449 -2.86 -11.50 -5.23
C ARG A 449 -1.62 -12.34 -4.88
N ASP A 450 -0.44 -11.72 -4.95
CA ASP A 450 0.85 -12.41 -4.76
C ASP A 450 1.38 -12.38 -3.32
N GLY A 451 0.61 -11.80 -2.41
CA GLY A 451 0.97 -11.71 -1.00
C GLY A 451 0.89 -10.31 -0.44
N GLN A 452 1.61 -10.12 0.65
CA GLN A 452 1.54 -8.90 1.43
C GLN A 452 2.17 -7.74 0.65
N VAL A 453 1.49 -6.61 0.64
CA VAL A 453 1.99 -5.41 -0.03
C VAL A 453 3.19 -4.86 0.77
N PRO A 454 4.32 -4.54 0.13
CA PRO A 454 5.47 -3.96 0.80
C PRO A 454 5.15 -2.64 1.51
N LEU A 455 5.80 -2.40 2.66
CA LEU A 455 5.63 -1.17 3.43
C LEU A 455 5.94 0.10 2.64
N GLU A 456 6.90 0.01 1.71
CA GLU A 456 7.29 1.09 0.81
C GLU A 456 6.11 1.61 -0.02
N VAL A 457 5.17 0.75 -0.42
CA VAL A 457 3.97 1.15 -1.16
C VAL A 457 3.07 2.06 -0.30
N THR A 458 2.89 1.73 0.99
CA THR A 458 2.15 2.58 1.92
C THR A 458 2.88 3.91 2.15
N ALA A 459 4.21 3.89 2.27
CA ALA A 459 4.98 5.12 2.49
C ALA A 459 4.90 6.07 1.28
N TRP A 460 4.96 5.53 0.07
CA TRP A 460 4.70 6.29 -1.15
C TRP A 460 3.27 6.81 -1.21
N ALA A 461 2.28 5.99 -0.87
CA ALA A 461 0.89 6.43 -0.80
C ALA A 461 0.72 7.60 0.18
N LEU A 462 1.41 7.58 1.32
CA LEU A 462 1.44 8.67 2.29
C LEU A 462 2.04 9.96 1.70
N ALA A 463 3.19 9.84 1.03
CA ALA A 463 3.86 10.99 0.42
C ALA A 463 3.04 11.58 -0.76
N VAL A 464 2.51 10.73 -1.64
CA VAL A 464 1.69 11.14 -2.79
C VAL A 464 0.40 11.82 -2.33
N THR A 465 -0.24 11.32 -1.27
CA THR A 465 -1.45 11.93 -0.69
C THR A 465 -1.17 13.15 0.19
N SER A 466 0.10 13.59 0.32
CA SER A 466 0.44 14.71 1.21
C SER A 466 -0.23 16.03 0.80
N VAL A 467 -0.40 16.23 -0.52
CA VAL A 467 -1.02 17.41 -1.13
C VAL A 467 -2.53 17.52 -0.93
N TRP A 468 -3.19 16.43 -0.57
CA TRP A 468 -4.61 16.49 -0.29
C TRP A 468 -4.86 17.26 1.02
N PRO A 469 -5.80 18.22 1.02
CA PRO A 469 -6.26 18.83 2.27
C PRO A 469 -6.73 17.75 3.24
N GLY A 470 -6.33 17.83 4.51
CA GLY A 470 -6.61 16.78 5.50
C GLY A 470 -8.08 16.44 5.71
N LEU A 471 -8.99 17.37 5.35
CA LEU A 471 -10.43 17.22 5.44
C LEU A 471 -11.08 16.52 4.24
N HIS A 472 -10.34 16.23 3.17
CA HIS A 472 -10.86 15.47 2.03
C HIS A 472 -11.22 14.04 2.49
N GLN A 473 -12.36 13.50 2.04
CA GLN A 473 -12.94 12.27 2.60
C GLN A 473 -13.05 11.14 1.57
N PRO A 474 -11.94 10.53 1.12
CA PRO A 474 -12.04 9.30 0.34
C PRO A 474 -12.73 8.23 1.19
N PHE A 475 -13.71 7.54 0.61
CA PHE A 475 -14.48 6.49 1.29
C PHE A 475 -15.19 6.93 2.58
N GLY A 476 -15.49 8.23 2.72
CA GLY A 476 -16.20 8.79 3.87
C GLY A 476 -15.33 9.04 5.10
N GLU A 477 -14.01 8.92 5.02
CA GLU A 477 -13.09 9.19 6.14
C GLU A 477 -12.06 10.27 5.77
N PRO A 478 -11.78 11.26 6.65
CA PRO A 478 -10.76 12.26 6.39
C PRO A 478 -9.38 11.64 6.12
N ILE A 479 -8.77 12.01 4.98
CA ILE A 479 -7.46 11.51 4.55
C ILE A 479 -6.36 11.84 5.56
N GLY A 480 -6.48 12.93 6.32
CA GLY A 480 -5.56 13.24 7.43
C GLY A 480 -5.53 12.13 8.49
N VAL A 481 -6.70 11.60 8.84
CA VAL A 481 -6.82 10.49 9.82
C VAL A 481 -6.20 9.22 9.28
N MET A 482 -6.46 8.90 8.00
CA MET A 482 -5.86 7.73 7.34
C MET A 482 -4.32 7.83 7.28
N ARG A 483 -3.79 9.01 6.94
CA ARG A 483 -2.34 9.27 6.90
C ARG A 483 -1.70 9.15 8.27
N ASP A 484 -2.30 9.72 9.31
CA ASP A 484 -1.75 9.66 10.66
C ASP A 484 -1.69 8.22 11.19
N ARG A 485 -2.73 7.43 10.92
CA ARG A 485 -2.75 5.99 11.22
C ARG A 485 -1.65 5.23 10.50
N ALA A 486 -1.56 5.38 9.17
CA ALA A 486 -0.52 4.76 8.36
C ALA A 486 0.90 5.16 8.80
N ARG A 487 1.12 6.45 9.12
CA ARG A 487 2.39 6.98 9.63
C ARG A 487 2.79 6.30 10.94
N ARG A 488 1.88 6.23 11.92
CA ARG A 488 2.17 5.60 13.22
C ARG A 488 2.50 4.12 13.06
N ARG A 489 1.75 3.39 12.22
CA ARG A 489 2.06 1.98 11.94
C ARG A 489 3.45 1.81 11.35
N LEU A 490 3.79 2.60 10.32
CA LEU A 490 5.12 2.56 9.72
C LEU A 490 6.19 2.86 10.78
N LEU A 491 5.99 3.88 11.62
CA LEU A 491 6.90 4.23 12.71
C LEU A 491 6.99 3.19 13.84
N ALA A 492 6.07 2.23 13.96
CA ALA A 492 6.19 1.12 14.91
C ALA A 492 6.94 -0.09 14.33
N ALA A 493 7.21 -0.14 13.02
CA ALA A 493 7.96 -1.22 12.42
C ALA A 493 9.38 -1.27 12.98
N GLU A 494 9.88 -2.46 13.32
CA GLU A 494 11.22 -2.66 13.90
C GLU A 494 12.32 -2.16 12.95
N HIS A 495 12.18 -2.47 11.66
CA HIS A 495 13.09 -2.05 10.62
C HIS A 495 12.36 -1.19 9.58
N LEU A 496 12.91 -0.03 9.29
CA LEU A 496 12.49 0.84 8.19
C LEU A 496 13.73 1.21 7.39
N ASP A 497 13.66 0.99 6.08
CA ASP A 497 14.68 1.46 5.16
C ASP A 497 14.69 3.00 5.10
N ASP A 498 15.85 3.58 4.77
CA ASP A 498 16.04 5.03 4.70
C ASP A 498 15.04 5.70 3.74
N ALA A 499 14.71 5.04 2.62
CA ALA A 499 13.72 5.52 1.66
C ALA A 499 12.32 5.58 2.27
N VAL A 500 11.91 4.55 3.03
CA VAL A 500 10.60 4.50 3.68
C VAL A 500 10.50 5.58 4.75
N LEU A 501 11.54 5.73 5.59
CA LEU A 501 11.57 6.78 6.61
C LEU A 501 11.61 8.19 5.98
N ALA A 502 12.32 8.37 4.87
CA ALA A 502 12.36 9.62 4.12
C ALA A 502 10.97 10.02 3.61
N LEU A 503 10.23 9.08 3.01
CA LEU A 503 8.87 9.33 2.50
C LEU A 503 7.88 9.77 3.59
N LEU A 504 8.09 9.39 4.85
CA LEU A 504 7.24 9.81 5.97
C LEU A 504 7.38 11.30 6.33
N THR A 505 8.45 11.95 5.89
CA THR A 505 8.76 13.36 6.18
C THR A 505 8.18 14.35 5.16
N TRP A 506 7.59 13.83 4.08
CA TRP A 506 6.85 14.58 3.07
C TRP A 506 5.42 14.91 3.54
#